data_AF-A0A522VGR0-F1
#
_entry.id   AF-A0A522VGR0-F1
#
_cell.length_a   1.000
_cell.length_b   1.000
_cell.length_c   1.000
_cell.angle_alpha   90.00
_cell.angle_beta   90.00
_cell.angle_gamma   90.00
#
_symmetry.space_group_name_H-M   'P 1'
#
loop_
_entity.id
_entity.type
_entity.pdbx_description
1 polymer ?
#
loop_
_entity_poly.entity_id
_entity_poly.type
_entity_poly.pdbx_seq_one_letter_code
_entity_poly.pdbx_strand_id
1 'polypeptide(L)'
;MPIIASGKMCITVSGTASRSTSSSSGQVNISSFRSRRCDMANKWSGQLCHLCKAGTLHDGVKTIMQEYKGHIFSSKIQGAFCDHCEDGFVEFDAAEEAAWLAFRDQVDAAEAAELARIRKKLKLTQLEAAQLAGGGKNAFSRYERGQARPVAAVVNLFRLLDRHPELLGELKH
;
A
#
# COMPACT_ATOMS: atom_id res chain seq x y z
N MET A 1 -14.05 -4.15 0.99
CA MET A 1 -14.35 -3.73 2.37
C MET A 1 -13.03 -3.62 3.11
N PRO A 2 -12.67 -2.48 3.75
CA PRO A 2 -11.36 -2.36 4.38
C PRO A 2 -11.38 -2.95 5.79
N ILE A 3 -10.43 -3.83 6.08
CA ILE A 3 -10.19 -4.38 7.42
C ILE A 3 -9.24 -3.41 8.13
N ILE A 4 -9.73 -2.77 9.19
CA ILE A 4 -8.98 -1.86 10.05
C ILE A 4 -8.26 -2.72 11.11
N ALA A 5 -6.93 -2.74 11.10
CA ALA A 5 -6.13 -3.35 12.16
C ALA A 5 -5.65 -2.27 13.14
N SER A 6 -6.32 -2.19 14.31
CA SER A 6 -5.85 -1.40 15.46
C SER A 6 -4.98 -2.29 16.36
N GLY A 7 -3.66 -2.10 16.32
CA GLY A 7 -2.71 -2.73 17.25
C GLY A 7 -2.06 -1.69 18.16
N LYS A 8 -2.44 -1.67 19.44
CA LYS A 8 -1.81 -0.85 20.49
C LYS A 8 -0.41 -1.38 20.82
N MET A 9 0.57 -0.49 20.76
CA MET A 9 1.95 -0.69 21.22
C MET A 9 2.00 -0.68 22.75
N CYS A 10 2.44 -1.78 23.37
CA CYS A 10 2.83 -1.82 24.78
C CYS A 10 4.36 -1.94 24.86
N ILE A 11 5.00 -0.87 25.31
CA ILE A 11 6.43 -0.81 25.64
C ILE A 11 6.56 -1.27 27.09
N THR A 12 7.36 -2.31 27.34
CA THR A 12 7.86 -2.63 28.69
C THR A 12 9.37 -2.58 28.68
N VAL A 13 9.90 -1.61 29.41
CA VAL A 13 11.33 -1.46 29.71
C VAL A 13 11.57 -2.14 31.05
N SER A 14 12.47 -3.11 31.10
CA SER A 14 13.00 -3.64 32.35
C SER A 14 14.43 -4.12 32.12
N GLY A 15 15.37 -3.30 32.59
CA GLY A 15 16.79 -3.66 32.64
C GLY A 15 17.16 -4.25 33.99
N THR A 16 18.25 -5.03 34.03
CA THR A 16 19.20 -5.06 35.15
C THR A 16 20.55 -5.52 34.63
N ALA A 17 21.59 -4.78 34.99
CA ALA A 17 22.99 -5.10 34.73
C ALA A 17 23.51 -6.11 35.77
N SER A 18 24.42 -6.99 35.35
CA SER A 18 25.40 -7.60 36.27
C SER A 18 26.67 -7.97 35.52
N ARG A 19 27.79 -7.56 36.11
CA ARG A 19 29.17 -7.76 35.67
C ARG A 19 29.76 -8.90 36.50
N SER A 20 30.40 -9.89 35.89
CA SER A 20 31.30 -10.79 36.61
C SER A 20 32.37 -11.39 35.69
N THR A 21 33.61 -11.14 36.08
CA THR A 21 34.86 -11.73 35.61
C THR A 21 35.03 -13.17 36.10
N SER A 22 35.55 -14.07 35.27
CA SER A 22 36.77 -14.86 35.55
C SER A 22 36.88 -16.10 34.65
N SER A 23 38.14 -16.40 34.39
CA SER A 23 38.74 -17.50 33.64
C SER A 23 38.42 -18.89 34.18
N SER A 24 38.07 -19.83 33.31
CA SER A 24 38.69 -21.17 33.30
C SER A 24 38.35 -21.93 32.02
N SER A 25 39.39 -22.55 31.48
CA SER A 25 39.41 -23.46 30.35
C SER A 25 38.58 -24.71 30.61
N GLY A 26 37.49 -24.88 29.85
CA GLY A 26 36.72 -26.11 29.78
C GLY A 26 36.43 -26.42 28.32
N GLN A 27 36.98 -27.53 27.82
CA GLN A 27 36.68 -28.07 26.50
C GLN A 27 35.20 -28.49 26.48
N VAL A 28 34.39 -27.79 25.69
CA VAL A 28 33.01 -28.18 25.40
C VAL A 28 33.01 -29.09 24.16
N ASN A 29 32.61 -30.33 24.39
CA ASN A 29 32.34 -31.34 23.37
C ASN A 29 31.22 -30.82 22.46
N ILE A 30 31.52 -30.50 21.20
CA ILE A 30 30.52 -30.06 20.21
C ILE A 30 29.91 -31.32 19.58
N SER A 31 29.12 -32.06 20.36
CA SER A 31 28.28 -33.12 19.82
C SER A 31 27.08 -32.48 19.11
N SER A 32 27.16 -32.46 17.79
CA SER A 32 26.08 -32.21 16.82
C SER A 32 24.96 -31.28 17.30
N PHE A 33 25.14 -29.98 17.11
CA PHE A 33 24.00 -29.09 16.95
C PHE A 33 23.27 -29.56 15.69
N ARG A 34 22.29 -30.46 15.84
CA ARG A 34 21.25 -30.64 14.83
C ARG A 34 20.60 -29.29 14.72
N SER A 35 20.98 -28.56 13.67
CA SER A 35 20.22 -27.44 13.14
C SER A 35 18.79 -27.94 12.95
N ARG A 36 17.95 -27.70 13.96
CA ARG A 36 16.52 -27.71 13.74
C ARG A 36 16.31 -26.47 12.90
N ARG A 37 16.20 -26.69 11.58
CA ARG A 37 15.36 -25.80 10.77
C ARG A 37 14.01 -25.80 11.47
N CYS A 38 13.79 -24.78 12.30
CA CYS A 38 12.44 -24.42 12.68
C CYS A 38 11.85 -23.88 11.38
N ASP A 39 11.14 -24.75 10.66
CA ASP A 39 10.26 -24.31 9.59
C ASP A 39 9.34 -23.26 10.21
N MET A 40 9.47 -22.02 9.76
CA MET A 40 8.64 -20.89 10.18
C MET A 40 7.25 -21.05 9.56
N ALA A 41 6.58 -22.14 9.90
CA ALA A 41 5.20 -22.36 9.52
C ALA A 41 4.36 -21.27 10.16
N ASN A 42 3.43 -20.69 9.41
CA ASN A 42 2.50 -19.71 9.95
C ASN A 42 1.74 -20.38 11.11
N LYS A 43 1.42 -19.61 12.15
CA LYS A 43 0.66 -20.10 13.32
C LYS A 43 -0.67 -20.77 12.98
N TRP A 44 -1.21 -20.51 11.79
CA TRP A 44 -2.46 -21.08 11.28
C TRP A 44 -2.26 -22.35 10.44
N SER A 45 -1.03 -22.69 10.05
CA SER A 45 -0.72 -23.87 9.22
C SER A 45 -1.10 -25.16 9.96
N GLY A 46 -1.86 -26.04 9.30
CA GLY A 46 -2.39 -27.29 9.87
C GLY A 46 -3.67 -27.15 10.68
N GLN A 47 -4.26 -25.94 10.79
CA GLN A 47 -5.52 -25.74 11.50
C GLN A 47 -6.74 -25.90 10.59
N LEU A 48 -7.88 -26.30 11.17
CA LEU A 48 -9.15 -26.37 10.47
C LEU A 48 -9.57 -24.96 10.03
N CYS A 49 -10.00 -24.81 8.78
CA CYS A 49 -10.47 -23.53 8.26
C CYS A 49 -11.70 -23.04 9.05
N HIS A 50 -11.60 -21.84 9.63
CA HIS A 50 -12.69 -21.24 10.40
C HIS A 50 -13.89 -20.80 9.54
N LEU A 51 -13.69 -20.67 8.23
CA LEU A 51 -14.71 -20.20 7.29
C LEU A 51 -15.58 -21.34 6.76
N CYS A 52 -14.96 -22.34 6.13
CA CYS A 52 -15.67 -23.46 5.53
C CYS A 52 -15.82 -24.68 6.45
N LYS A 53 -14.98 -24.79 7.51
CA LYS A 53 -14.93 -25.92 8.46
C LYS A 53 -14.70 -27.30 7.82
N ALA A 54 -14.36 -27.35 6.54
CA ALA A 54 -14.17 -28.58 5.78
C ALA A 54 -12.71 -28.79 5.36
N GLY A 55 -11.96 -27.70 5.13
CA GLY A 55 -10.56 -27.76 4.71
C GLY A 55 -9.55 -27.41 5.80
N THR A 56 -8.27 -27.59 5.49
CA THR A 56 -7.13 -27.29 6.35
C THR A 56 -6.35 -26.10 5.78
N LEU A 57 -5.84 -25.24 6.67
CA LEU A 57 -5.02 -24.09 6.30
C LEU A 57 -3.56 -24.53 6.09
N HIS A 58 -2.93 -24.05 5.01
CA HIS A 58 -1.55 -24.34 4.66
C HIS A 58 -0.79 -23.09 4.28
N ASP A 59 0.49 -23.04 4.63
CA ASP A 59 1.38 -21.96 4.19
C ASP A 59 1.42 -21.90 2.67
N GLY A 60 1.25 -20.70 2.14
CA GLY A 60 1.24 -20.46 0.71
C GLY A 60 1.54 -19.02 0.35
N VAL A 61 1.72 -18.81 -0.95
CA VAL A 61 1.89 -17.48 -1.53
C VAL A 61 0.83 -17.31 -2.60
N LYS A 62 0.07 -16.22 -2.51
CA LYS A 62 -0.92 -15.85 -3.53
C LYS A 62 -0.52 -14.56 -4.21
N THR A 63 -0.69 -14.51 -5.53
CA THR A 63 -0.59 -13.26 -6.27
C THR A 63 -1.92 -12.55 -6.20
N ILE A 64 -1.94 -11.33 -5.67
CA ILE A 64 -3.12 -10.47 -5.64
C ILE A 64 -2.95 -9.32 -6.62
N MET A 65 -4.07 -8.88 -7.18
CA MET A 65 -4.15 -7.69 -8.01
C MET A 65 -5.01 -6.66 -7.29
N GLN A 66 -4.47 -5.46 -7.11
CA GLN A 66 -5.16 -4.33 -6.49
C GLN A 66 -5.29 -3.22 -7.53
N GLU A 67 -6.49 -2.67 -7.69
CA GLU A 67 -6.73 -1.55 -8.60
C GLU A 67 -6.75 -0.22 -7.85
N TYR A 68 -6.03 0.78 -8.36
CA TYR A 68 -6.07 2.16 -7.87
C TYR A 68 -6.16 3.13 -9.06
N LYS A 69 -7.27 3.87 -9.13
CA LYS A 69 -7.54 4.85 -10.21
C LYS A 69 -7.37 4.28 -11.63
N GLY A 70 -7.76 3.02 -11.85
CA GLY A 70 -7.61 2.33 -13.14
C GLY A 70 -6.22 1.74 -13.40
N HIS A 71 -5.27 1.89 -12.47
CA HIS A 71 -3.96 1.24 -12.54
C HIS A 71 -3.94 -0.01 -11.68
N ILE A 72 -3.32 -1.09 -12.19
CA ILE A 72 -3.25 -2.38 -11.50
C ILE A 72 -1.88 -2.52 -10.85
N PHE A 73 -1.86 -2.83 -9.56
CA PHE A 73 -0.70 -3.25 -8.80
C PHE A 73 -0.80 -4.75 -8.51
N SER A 74 0.23 -5.50 -8.86
CA SER A 74 0.31 -6.93 -8.56
C SER A 74 1.37 -7.18 -7.50
N SER A 75 0.99 -7.84 -6.40
CA SER A 75 1.93 -8.25 -5.35
C SER A 75 1.73 -9.71 -4.96
N LYS A 76 2.78 -10.30 -4.39
CA LYS A 76 2.74 -11.65 -3.83
C LYS A 76 2.59 -11.53 -2.33
N ILE A 77 1.49 -12.04 -1.81
CA ILE A 77 1.21 -12.07 -0.38
C ILE A 77 1.45 -13.47 0.17
N GLN A 78 2.11 -13.53 1.32
CA GLN A 78 2.34 -14.78 2.04
C GLN A 78 1.25 -14.94 3.10
N GLY A 79 0.85 -16.18 3.39
CA GLY A 79 -0.21 -16.44 4.34
C GLY A 79 -0.54 -17.92 4.45
N ALA A 80 -1.50 -18.22 5.32
CA ALA A 80 -2.07 -19.56 5.44
C ALA A 80 -3.40 -19.61 4.68
N PHE A 81 -3.51 -20.45 3.66
CA PHE A 81 -4.68 -20.56 2.79
C PHE A 81 -5.30 -21.96 2.86
N CYS A 82 -6.62 -22.01 2.78
CA CYS A 82 -7.38 -23.25 2.86
C CYS A 82 -7.31 -24.02 1.53
N ASP A 83 -7.06 -25.33 1.62
CA ASP A 83 -7.09 -26.26 0.49
C ASP A 83 -8.49 -26.49 -0.13
N HIS A 84 -9.56 -26.12 0.59
CA HIS A 84 -10.94 -26.34 0.14
C HIS A 84 -11.64 -25.08 -0.39
N CYS A 85 -11.63 -23.98 0.38
CA CYS A 85 -12.35 -22.75 0.01
C CYS A 85 -11.43 -21.61 -0.43
N GLU A 86 -10.13 -21.85 -0.51
CA GLU A 86 -9.09 -20.89 -0.92
C GLU A 86 -8.95 -19.63 -0.04
N ASP A 87 -9.81 -19.42 0.94
CA ASP A 87 -9.71 -18.31 1.89
C ASP A 87 -8.60 -18.57 2.92
N GLY A 88 -8.15 -17.52 3.61
CA GLY A 88 -6.99 -17.63 4.47
C GLY A 88 -6.64 -16.38 5.25
N PHE A 89 -5.57 -16.50 6.03
CA PHE A 89 -5.00 -15.41 6.80
C PHE A 89 -3.71 -14.94 6.13
N VAL A 90 -3.72 -13.67 5.71
CA VAL A 90 -2.55 -13.03 5.08
C VAL A 90 -1.60 -12.53 6.17
N GLU A 91 -0.30 -12.73 5.96
CA GLU A 91 0.74 -12.15 6.79
C GLU A 91 1.02 -10.72 6.38
N PHE A 92 1.30 -9.88 7.37
CA PHE A 92 1.69 -8.51 7.13
C PHE A 92 3.14 -8.44 6.66
N ASP A 93 3.36 -7.81 5.50
CA ASP A 93 4.68 -7.52 4.96
C ASP A 93 4.86 -6.01 4.78
N ALA A 94 5.74 -5.42 5.57
CA ALA A 94 6.04 -3.99 5.52
C ALA A 94 6.65 -3.56 4.17
N ALA A 95 7.35 -4.46 3.47
CA ALA A 95 7.92 -4.17 2.16
C ALA A 95 6.82 -4.10 1.08
N GLU A 96 5.82 -4.98 1.17
CA GLU A 96 4.64 -4.96 0.29
C GLU A 96 3.80 -3.70 0.52
N GLU A 97 3.55 -3.35 1.78
CA GLU A 97 2.81 -2.12 2.12
C GLU A 97 3.55 -0.88 1.60
N ALA A 98 4.87 -0.81 1.79
CA ALA A 98 5.68 0.29 1.26
C ALA A 98 5.64 0.36 -0.27
N ALA A 99 5.68 -0.79 -0.96
CA ALA A 99 5.57 -0.85 -2.41
C ALA A 99 4.19 -0.39 -2.90
N TRP A 100 3.12 -0.75 -2.20
CA TRP A 100 1.76 -0.30 -2.50
C TRP A 100 1.61 1.22 -2.32
N LEU A 101 2.16 1.79 -1.24
CA LEU A 101 2.15 3.24 -1.02
C LEU A 101 2.94 3.98 -2.11
N ALA A 102 4.14 3.49 -2.45
CA ALA A 102 4.96 4.08 -3.50
C ALA A 102 4.27 4.03 -4.88
N PHE A 103 3.58 2.93 -5.19
CA PHE A 103 2.77 2.81 -6.41
C PHE A 103 1.65 3.87 -6.45
N ARG A 104 0.92 4.05 -5.36
CA ARG A 104 -0.15 5.05 -5.28
C ARG A 104 0.37 6.48 -5.44
N ASP A 105 1.52 6.78 -4.82
CA ASP A 105 2.16 8.09 -4.94
C ASP A 105 2.63 8.35 -6.37
N GLN A 106 3.15 7.33 -7.07
CA GLN A 106 3.52 7.42 -8.49
C GLN A 106 2.29 7.71 -9.37
N VAL A 107 1.17 7.02 -9.14
CA VAL A 107 -0.08 7.24 -9.88
C VAL A 107 -0.61 8.66 -9.62
N ASP A 108 -0.61 9.12 -8.38
CA ASP A 108 -1.06 10.46 -8.02
C ASP A 108 -0.15 11.55 -8.63
N ALA A 109 1.17 11.35 -8.65
CA ALA A 109 2.12 12.27 -9.28
C ALA A 109 1.92 12.35 -10.79
N ALA A 110 1.68 11.21 -11.45
CA ALA A 110 1.38 11.16 -12.87
C ALA A 110 0.06 11.89 -13.21
N GLU A 111 -0.98 11.71 -12.40
CA GLU A 111 -2.25 12.42 -12.57
C GLU A 111 -2.10 13.94 -12.39
N ALA A 112 -1.32 14.38 -11.39
CA ALA A 112 -1.04 15.80 -11.18
C ALA A 112 -0.24 16.41 -12.35
N ALA A 113 0.77 15.69 -12.86
CA ALA A 113 1.55 16.12 -14.01
C ALA A 113 0.69 16.21 -15.28
N GLU A 114 -0.22 15.26 -15.47
CA GLU A 114 -1.15 15.26 -16.59
C GLU A 114 -2.13 16.44 -16.53
N LEU A 115 -2.68 16.73 -15.35
CA LEU A 115 -3.54 17.89 -15.14
C LEU A 115 -2.80 19.20 -15.48
N ALA A 116 -1.53 19.32 -15.08
CA ALA A 116 -0.69 20.46 -15.40
C ALA A 116 -0.41 20.58 -16.91
N ARG A 117 -0.15 19.45 -17.58
CA ARG A 117 0.06 19.39 -19.04
C ARG A 117 -1.18 19.88 -19.79
N ILE A 118 -2.36 19.36 -19.45
CA ILE A 118 -3.62 19.73 -20.08
C ILE A 118 -3.90 21.22 -19.87
N ARG A 119 -3.79 21.72 -18.64
CA ARG A 119 -4.01 23.14 -18.34
C ARG A 119 -3.14 24.05 -19.21
N LYS A 120 -1.85 23.72 -19.35
CA LYS A 120 -0.91 24.46 -20.20
C LYS A 120 -1.29 24.39 -21.68
N LYS A 121 -1.73 23.23 -22.18
CA LYS A 121 -2.21 23.06 -23.55
C LYS A 121 -3.43 23.95 -23.84
N LEU A 122 -4.36 24.04 -22.89
CA LEU A 122 -5.54 24.92 -22.97
C LEU A 122 -5.22 26.40 -22.73
N LYS A 123 -3.94 26.74 -22.48
CA LYS A 123 -3.46 28.11 -22.20
C LYS A 123 -4.15 28.77 -21.01
N LEU A 124 -4.55 27.98 -20.01
CA LEU A 124 -5.18 28.48 -18.79
C LEU A 124 -4.14 28.76 -17.70
N THR A 125 -4.30 29.87 -16.99
CA THR A 125 -3.62 30.10 -15.71
C THR A 125 -4.19 29.18 -14.63
N GLN A 126 -3.46 29.01 -13.52
CA GLN A 126 -3.97 28.24 -12.37
C GLN A 126 -5.24 28.85 -11.77
N LEU A 127 -5.37 30.18 -11.81
CA LEU A 127 -6.54 30.90 -11.33
C LEU A 127 -7.75 30.65 -12.22
N GLU A 128 -7.61 30.78 -13.54
CA GLU A 128 -8.70 30.51 -14.49
C GLU A 128 -9.14 29.04 -14.43
N ALA A 129 -8.19 28.12 -14.34
CA ALA A 129 -8.49 26.70 -14.16
C ALA A 129 -9.28 26.43 -12.87
N ALA A 130 -8.90 27.09 -11.76
CA ALA A 130 -9.62 27.01 -10.49
C ALA A 130 -11.01 27.66 -10.53
N GLN A 131 -11.21 28.71 -11.33
CA GLN A 131 -12.53 29.32 -11.53
C GLN A 131 -13.45 28.38 -12.32
N LEU A 132 -12.91 27.71 -13.34
CA LEU A 132 -13.65 26.79 -14.20
C LEU A 132 -14.03 25.49 -13.48
N ALA A 133 -13.09 24.89 -12.74
CA ALA A 133 -13.30 23.61 -12.08
C ALA A 133 -13.75 23.72 -10.60
N GLY A 134 -13.67 24.92 -10.02
CA GLY A 134 -13.92 25.15 -8.60
C GLY A 134 -12.75 24.76 -7.69
N GLY A 135 -13.01 24.68 -6.38
CA GLY A 135 -12.01 24.33 -5.36
C GLY A 135 -11.19 25.50 -4.80
N GLY A 136 -11.48 26.72 -5.24
CA GLY A 136 -10.86 27.96 -4.76
C GLY A 136 -9.51 28.28 -5.39
N LYS A 137 -9.04 29.52 -5.25
CA LYS A 137 -7.89 30.10 -5.98
C LYS A 137 -6.58 29.30 -5.93
N ASN A 138 -6.40 28.45 -4.91
CA ASN A 138 -5.17 27.68 -4.69
C ASN A 138 -5.29 26.20 -5.08
N ALA A 139 -6.42 25.75 -5.64
CA ALA A 139 -6.65 24.33 -5.96
C ALA A 139 -5.57 23.77 -6.90
N PHE A 140 -5.40 24.37 -8.07
CA PHE A 140 -4.41 23.92 -9.07
C PHE A 140 -2.97 24.03 -8.56
N SER A 141 -2.63 25.07 -7.80
CA SER A 141 -1.31 25.17 -7.16
C SER A 141 -1.05 24.01 -6.18
N ARG A 142 -2.07 23.53 -5.47
CA ARG A 142 -1.94 22.39 -4.54
C ARG A 142 -1.89 21.06 -5.28
N TYR A 143 -2.72 20.89 -6.32
CA TYR A 143 -2.72 19.68 -7.14
C TYR A 143 -1.39 19.49 -7.85
N GLU A 144 -0.89 20.52 -8.53
CA GLU A 144 0.37 20.45 -9.30
C GLU A 144 1.60 20.23 -8.44
N ARG A 145 1.54 20.57 -7.14
CA ARG A 145 2.61 20.32 -6.16
C ARG A 145 2.44 19.03 -5.37
N GLY A 146 1.41 18.23 -5.66
CA GLY A 146 1.10 16.99 -4.92
C GLY A 146 0.64 17.22 -3.48
N GLN A 147 0.30 18.47 -3.10
CA GLN A 147 -0.15 18.81 -1.74
C GLN A 147 -1.62 18.47 -1.49
N ALA A 148 -2.38 18.26 -2.56
CA ALA A 148 -3.75 17.80 -2.51
C ALA A 148 -4.03 16.92 -3.73
N ARG A 149 -4.91 15.94 -3.58
CA ARG A 149 -5.40 15.12 -4.69
C ARG A 149 -6.54 15.86 -5.40
N PRO A 150 -6.52 15.97 -6.74
CA PRO A 150 -7.64 16.54 -7.48
C PRO A 150 -8.89 15.66 -7.33
N VAL A 151 -10.06 16.30 -7.32
CA VAL A 151 -11.34 15.59 -7.31
C VAL A 151 -11.52 14.91 -8.67
N ALA A 152 -12.08 13.70 -8.70
CA ALA A 152 -12.28 12.93 -9.93
C ALA A 152 -13.01 13.73 -11.04
N ALA A 153 -13.99 14.57 -10.66
CA ALA A 153 -14.70 15.45 -11.60
C ALA A 153 -13.76 16.43 -12.32
N VAL A 154 -12.79 17.03 -11.61
CA VAL A 154 -11.81 17.96 -12.19
C VAL A 154 -10.90 17.23 -13.17
N VAL A 155 -10.42 16.05 -12.79
CA VAL A 155 -9.56 15.22 -13.65
C VAL A 155 -10.31 14.84 -14.93
N ASN A 156 -11.56 14.38 -14.81
CA ASN A 156 -12.38 13.99 -15.95
C ASN A 156 -12.70 15.17 -16.86
N LEU A 157 -13.03 16.34 -16.30
CA LEU A 157 -13.28 17.56 -17.06
C LEU A 157 -12.06 17.97 -17.89
N PHE A 158 -10.87 17.98 -17.29
CA PHE A 158 -9.64 18.34 -18.00
C PHE A 158 -9.29 17.29 -19.06
N ARG A 159 -9.44 15.98 -18.78
CA ARG A 159 -9.27 14.93 -19.80
C ARG A 159 -10.25 15.06 -20.97
N LEU A 160 -11.48 15.53 -20.72
CA LEU A 160 -12.44 15.81 -21.78
C LEU A 160 -11.99 17.02 -22.61
N LEU A 161 -11.63 18.13 -21.97
CA LEU A 161 -11.16 19.33 -22.63
C LEU A 161 -9.83 19.13 -23.38
N ASP A 162 -8.98 18.20 -22.95
CA ASP A 162 -7.76 17.85 -23.69
C ASP A 162 -8.06 17.25 -25.07
N ARG A 163 -9.16 16.50 -25.19
CA ARG A 163 -9.64 15.91 -26.45
C ARG A 163 -10.51 16.89 -27.24
N HIS A 164 -11.25 17.75 -26.54
CA HIS A 164 -12.23 18.68 -27.09
C HIS A 164 -12.00 20.11 -26.57
N PRO A 165 -10.90 20.78 -26.97
CA PRO A 165 -10.57 22.12 -26.49
C PRO A 165 -11.61 23.19 -26.90
N GLU A 166 -12.41 22.92 -27.95
CA GLU A 166 -13.51 23.77 -28.41
C GLU A 166 -14.60 24.00 -27.35
N LEU A 167 -14.83 23.02 -26.47
CA LEU A 167 -15.85 23.09 -25.42
C LEU A 167 -15.50 24.10 -24.31
N LEU A 168 -14.25 24.59 -24.29
CA LEU A 168 -13.82 25.58 -23.30
C LEU A 168 -14.65 26.87 -23.37
N GLY A 169 -15.20 27.21 -24.55
CA GLY A 169 -16.07 28.37 -24.72
C GLY A 169 -17.40 28.25 -24.00
N GLU A 170 -17.95 27.04 -23.86
CA GLU A 170 -19.25 26.78 -23.24
C GLU A 170 -19.20 26.86 -21.71
N LEU A 171 -18.02 26.65 -21.13
CA LEU A 171 -17.79 26.60 -19.68
C LEU A 171 -17.44 27.97 -19.06
N LYS A 172 -17.22 28.99 -19.90
CA LYS A 172 -16.97 30.35 -19.42
C LYS A 172 -18.32 31.04 -19.21
N HIS A 173 -18.68 31.28 -17.96
CA HIS A 173 -19.89 32.00 -17.55
C HIS A 173 -19.51 33.37 -16.96
#